data_AF-A0A6L6JBJ7-F1
#
_entry.id   AF-A0A6L6JBJ7-F1
#
_cell.length_a   1.000
_cell.length_b   1.000
_cell.length_c   1.000
_cell.angle_alpha   90.00
_cell.angle_beta   90.00
_cell.angle_gamma   90.00
#
_symmetry.space_group_name_H-M   'P 1'
#
loop_
_entity.id
_entity.type
_entity.pdbx_description
1 polymer ?
#
loop_
_entity_poly.entity_id
_entity_poly.type
_entity_poly.pdbx_seq_one_letter_code
_entity_poly.pdbx_strand_id
1 'polypeptide(L)'
;MQGKDLAKSFRAFRQKGGGHIRGELTRFLAAQYQGGDAKLAALIEKEVQPRTREIWTPNAANFLSRVSGPYLSQIWRELLDLAEDAPSATAFDKLKKSEKAAQLESLFSDATTREALGVTEEQASRIANWLPEGMS
;
A
#
# COMPACT_ATOMS: atom_id res chain seq x y z
N MET A 1 4.94 7.56 -12.96
CA MET A 1 4.28 7.20 -14.25
C MET A 1 4.45 8.32 -15.26
N GLN A 2 5.50 8.30 -16.09
CA GLN A 2 5.60 9.16 -17.28
C GLN A 2 5.69 8.23 -18.50
N GLY A 3 4.81 8.43 -19.49
CA GLY A 3 4.83 7.65 -20.74
C GLY A 3 3.50 7.17 -21.31
N LYS A 4 2.33 7.51 -20.72
CA LYS A 4 1.04 7.19 -21.34
C LYS A 4 0.57 8.34 -22.22
N ASP A 5 0.26 8.05 -23.48
CA ASP A 5 -0.56 8.93 -24.32
C ASP A 5 -1.93 9.10 -23.63
N LEU A 6 -2.07 10.24 -22.96
CA LEU A 6 -3.26 10.58 -22.18
C LEU A 6 -4.48 10.73 -23.09
N ALA A 7 -4.31 11.19 -24.33
CA ALA A 7 -5.40 11.33 -25.28
C ALA A 7 -5.91 9.96 -25.75
N LYS A 8 -5.00 9.01 -26.04
CA LYS A 8 -5.38 7.62 -26.34
C LYS A 8 -6.09 6.96 -25.15
N SER A 9 -5.58 7.17 -23.94
CA SER A 9 -6.19 6.64 -22.72
C SER A 9 -7.59 7.20 -22.48
N PHE A 10 -7.78 8.50 -22.72
CA PHE A 10 -9.08 9.16 -22.59
C PHE A 10 -10.09 8.69 -23.65
N ARG A 11 -9.66 8.50 -24.91
CA ARG A 11 -10.53 7.92 -25.95
C ARG A 11 -10.98 6.51 -25.61
N ALA A 12 -10.06 5.67 -25.13
CA ALA A 12 -10.39 4.32 -24.67
C ALA A 12 -11.37 4.33 -23.49
N PHE A 13 -11.21 5.25 -22.53
CA PHE A 13 -12.16 5.44 -21.44
C PHE A 13 -13.58 5.76 -21.94
N ARG A 14 -13.72 6.70 -22.88
CA ARG A 14 -15.02 7.08 -23.45
C ARG A 14 -15.75 5.93 -24.16
N GLN A 15 -15.02 4.90 -24.60
CA GLN A 15 -15.59 3.73 -25.25
C GLN A 15 -16.11 2.66 -24.28
N LYS A 16 -15.84 2.77 -22.97
CA LYS A 16 -16.27 1.77 -21.97
C LYS A 16 -17.77 1.80 -21.61
N GLY A 17 -18.56 2.70 -22.21
CA GLY A 17 -20.01 2.79 -22.04
C GLY A 17 -20.46 3.65 -20.85
N GLY A 18 -21.72 4.11 -20.91
CA GLY A 18 -22.26 5.12 -19.99
C GLY A 18 -22.29 4.68 -18.51
N GLY A 19 -22.49 3.40 -18.23
CA GLY A 19 -22.46 2.87 -16.85
C GLY A 19 -21.07 2.97 -16.22
N HIS A 20 -20.03 2.53 -16.94
CA HIS A 20 -18.64 2.63 -16.46
C HIS A 20 -18.20 4.08 -16.27
N ILE A 21 -18.51 4.94 -17.25
CA ILE A 21 -18.16 6.36 -17.19
C ILE A 21 -18.83 7.03 -15.98
N ARG A 22 -20.12 6.76 -15.74
CA ARG A 22 -20.84 7.32 -14.60
C ARG A 22 -20.25 6.84 -13.27
N GLY A 23 -19.92 5.56 -13.15
CA GLY A 23 -19.26 5.02 -11.96
C GLY A 23 -17.93 5.71 -11.67
N GLU A 24 -17.06 5.87 -12.67
CA GLU A 24 -15.78 6.58 -12.49
C GLU A 24 -15.98 8.07 -12.15
N LEU A 25 -16.96 8.75 -12.76
CA LEU A 25 -17.28 10.13 -12.41
C LEU A 25 -17.78 10.25 -10.96
N THR A 26 -18.68 9.35 -10.51
CA THR A 26 -19.13 9.29 -9.12
C THR A 26 -17.95 9.09 -8.18
N ARG A 27 -17.07 8.14 -8.48
CA ARG A 27 -15.85 7.86 -7.72
C ARG A 27 -14.97 9.09 -7.57
N PHE A 28 -14.64 9.76 -8.68
CA PHE A 28 -13.76 10.94 -8.66
C PHE A 28 -14.40 12.16 -7.98
N LEU A 29 -15.71 12.37 -8.14
CA LEU A 29 -16.43 13.46 -7.47
C LEU A 29 -16.56 13.23 -5.97
N ALA A 30 -16.88 12.00 -5.54
CA ALA A 30 -16.95 11.63 -4.13
C ALA A 30 -15.60 11.87 -3.42
N ALA A 31 -14.48 11.62 -4.10
CA ALA A 31 -13.13 11.87 -3.57
C ALA A 31 -12.82 13.36 -3.29
N GLN A 32 -13.60 14.29 -3.84
CA GLN A 32 -13.45 15.74 -3.61
C GLN A 32 -14.36 16.25 -2.49
N TYR A 33 -15.25 15.42 -1.95
CA TYR A 33 -16.19 15.83 -0.92
C TYR A 33 -15.48 16.11 0.41
N GLN A 34 -15.88 17.19 1.09
CA GLN A 34 -15.36 17.58 2.40
C GLN A 34 -16.51 17.76 3.39
N GLY A 35 -16.34 17.26 4.61
CA GLY A 35 -17.37 17.29 5.67
C GLY A 35 -18.25 16.04 5.70
N GLY A 36 -19.38 16.11 6.41
CA GLY A 36 -20.31 14.99 6.60
C GLY A 36 -20.22 14.31 7.97
N ASP A 37 -21.18 13.44 8.26
CA ASP A 37 -21.13 12.56 9.43
C ASP A 37 -20.35 11.27 9.13
N ALA A 38 -20.08 10.46 10.15
CA ALA A 38 -19.34 9.21 10.00
C ALA A 38 -20.01 8.23 9.01
N LYS A 39 -21.34 8.31 8.84
CA LYS A 39 -22.09 7.47 7.90
C LYS A 39 -21.83 7.87 6.46
N LEU A 40 -21.84 9.17 6.17
CA LEU A 40 -21.52 9.69 4.84
C LEU A 40 -20.05 9.45 4.48
N ALA A 41 -19.12 9.60 5.43
CA ALA A 41 -17.70 9.30 5.22
C ALA A 41 -17.48 7.84 4.80
N ALA A 42 -18.09 6.88 5.51
CA ALA A 42 -17.99 5.46 5.19
C ALA A 42 -18.59 5.11 3.81
N LEU A 43 -19.67 5.79 3.39
CA LEU A 43 -20.26 5.60 2.06
C LEU A 43 -19.33 6.12 0.96
N ILE A 44 -18.72 7.29 1.17
CA ILE A 44 -17.78 7.88 0.22
C ILE A 44 -16.53 7.02 0.09
N GLU A 45 -15.96 6.55 1.20
CA GLU A 45 -14.79 5.67 1.21
C GLU A 45 -15.02 4.39 0.38
N LYS A 46 -16.19 3.76 0.53
CA LYS A 46 -16.59 2.60 -0.27
C LYS A 46 -16.67 2.90 -1.76
N GLU A 47 -17.13 4.09 -2.14
CA GLU A 47 -17.25 4.49 -3.55
C GLU A 47 -15.90 4.90 -4.15
N VAL A 48 -15.05 5.62 -3.40
CA VAL A 48 -13.80 6.21 -3.90
C VAL A 48 -12.75 5.14 -4.24
N GLN A 49 -12.77 4.01 -3.54
CA GLN A 49 -11.80 2.91 -3.65
C GLN A 49 -10.37 3.44 -3.84
N PRO A 50 -9.86 4.25 -2.88
CA PRO A 50 -8.59 4.93 -3.04
C PRO A 50 -7.47 3.92 -3.22
N ARG A 51 -6.77 4.01 -4.35
CA ARG A 51 -5.56 3.21 -4.60
C ARG A 51 -4.37 3.91 -3.95
N THR A 52 -4.35 3.99 -2.63
CA THR A 52 -3.33 4.69 -1.84
C THR A 52 -1.91 4.27 -2.25
N ARG A 53 -1.73 2.99 -2.59
CA ARG A 53 -0.44 2.41 -3.03
C ARG A 53 0.06 2.90 -4.39
N GLU A 54 -0.78 3.53 -5.22
CA GLU A 54 -0.33 4.16 -6.48
C GLU A 54 0.41 5.49 -6.25
N ILE A 55 0.12 6.16 -5.13
CA ILE A 55 0.69 7.49 -4.81
C ILE A 55 1.62 7.47 -3.60
N TRP A 56 1.51 6.43 -2.76
CA TRP A 56 2.24 6.33 -1.51
C TRP A 56 2.68 4.89 -1.26
N THR A 57 3.97 4.70 -1.00
CA THR A 57 4.55 3.43 -0.54
C THR A 57 5.43 3.75 0.67
N PRO A 58 5.34 2.99 1.77
CA PRO A 58 6.14 3.26 2.95
C PRO A 58 7.63 3.11 2.65
N ASN A 59 8.41 4.10 3.07
CA ASN A 59 9.86 4.13 2.96
C ASN A 59 10.48 4.79 4.19
N ALA A 60 11.80 4.79 4.28
CA ALA A 60 12.54 5.37 5.38
C ALA A 60 12.26 6.88 5.54
N ALA A 61 12.09 7.62 4.44
CA ALA A 61 11.88 9.07 4.47
C ALA A 61 10.47 9.49 4.95
N ASN A 62 9.44 8.71 4.60
CA ASN A 62 8.05 9.08 4.85
C ASN A 62 7.44 8.45 6.12
N PHE A 63 7.78 7.20 6.47
CA PHE A 63 7.07 6.44 7.49
C PHE A 63 7.97 5.55 8.34
N LEU A 64 8.80 4.70 7.72
CA LEU A 64 9.51 3.63 8.42
C LEU A 64 10.52 4.15 9.46
N SER A 65 11.15 5.31 9.22
CA SER A 65 12.04 5.91 10.22
C SER A 65 11.30 6.61 11.37
N ARG A 66 10.00 6.87 11.22
CA ARG A 66 9.20 7.64 12.19
C ARG A 66 8.54 6.78 13.26
N VAL A 67 8.36 5.49 12.98
CA VAL A 67 7.78 4.52 13.92
C VAL A 67 8.83 3.87 14.83
N SER A 68 8.39 3.13 15.84
CA SER A 68 9.31 2.48 16.79
C SER A 68 9.99 1.25 16.17
N GLY A 69 11.19 0.91 16.64
CA GLY A 69 11.89 -0.31 16.20
C GLY A 69 11.10 -1.60 16.42
N PRO A 70 10.42 -1.80 17.57
CA PRO A 70 9.55 -2.96 17.78
C PRO A 70 8.38 -3.02 16.80
N TYR A 71 7.81 -1.87 16.42
CA TYR A 71 6.74 -1.83 15.44
C TYR A 71 7.21 -2.24 14.04
N LEU A 72 8.43 -1.86 13.64
CA LEU A 72 9.04 -2.38 12.39
C LEU A 72 9.18 -3.91 12.41
N SER A 73 9.57 -4.49 13.55
CA SER A 73 9.63 -5.95 13.69
C SER A 73 8.26 -6.62 13.62
N GLN A 74 7.22 -5.97 14.13
CA GLN A 74 5.85 -6.45 13.98
C GLN A 74 5.44 -6.46 12.50
N ILE A 75 5.67 -5.36 11.77
CA ILE A 75 5.37 -5.27 10.34
C ILE A 75 6.10 -6.36 9.56
N TRP A 76 7.39 -6.57 9.83
CA TRP A 76 8.17 -7.61 9.15
C TRP A 76 7.56 -9.00 9.34
N ARG A 77 7.22 -9.36 10.58
CA ARG A 77 6.59 -10.65 10.91
C ARG A 77 5.22 -10.80 10.28
N GLU A 78 4.40 -9.75 10.32
CA GLU A 78 3.06 -9.72 9.73
C GLU A 78 3.13 -9.93 8.21
N LEU A 79 3.99 -9.19 7.52
CA LEU A 79 4.11 -9.25 6.06
C LEU A 79 4.56 -10.62 5.58
N LEU A 80 5.53 -11.21 6.28
CA LEU A 80 6.15 -12.49 5.94
C LEU A 80 5.53 -13.69 6.68
N ASP A 81 4.44 -13.49 7.43
CA ASP A 81 3.75 -14.54 8.19
C ASP A 81 4.70 -15.38 9.08
N LEU A 82 5.57 -14.69 9.83
CA LEU A 82 6.61 -15.32 10.64
C LEU A 82 6.18 -15.42 12.11
N ALA A 83 6.40 -16.59 12.71
CA ALA A 83 6.36 -16.75 14.16
C ALA A 83 7.44 -15.89 14.84
N GLU A 84 7.19 -15.46 16.07
CA GLU A 84 8.10 -14.57 16.82
C GLU A 84 9.48 -15.19 17.08
N ASP A 85 9.54 -16.50 17.28
CA ASP A 85 10.76 -17.27 17.52
C ASP A 85 11.43 -17.78 16.23
N ALA A 86 10.84 -17.52 15.06
CA ALA A 86 11.42 -17.92 13.79
C ALA A 86 12.84 -17.31 13.63
N PRO A 87 13.83 -18.06 13.13
CA PRO A 87 15.19 -17.55 12.97
C PRO A 87 15.28 -16.26 12.15
N SER A 88 14.45 -16.10 11.12
CA SER A 88 14.37 -14.88 10.31
C SER A 88 13.76 -13.69 11.06
N ALA A 89 12.76 -13.92 11.92
CA ALA A 89 12.16 -12.88 12.75
C ALA A 89 13.15 -12.40 13.83
N THR A 90 13.77 -13.34 14.54
CA THR A 90 14.77 -13.02 15.58
C THR A 90 16.04 -12.38 15.02
N ALA A 91 16.45 -12.73 13.79
CA ALA A 91 17.55 -12.06 13.09
C ALA A 91 17.19 -10.61 12.75
N PHE A 92 15.98 -10.38 12.23
CA PHE A 92 15.48 -9.03 11.97
C PHE A 92 15.40 -8.20 13.25
N ASP A 93 14.96 -8.79 14.37
CA ASP A 93 14.83 -8.10 15.66
C ASP A 93 16.13 -7.49 16.18
N LYS A 94 17.26 -8.15 15.92
CA LYS A 94 18.60 -7.71 16.35
C LYS A 94 19.15 -6.54 15.52
N LEU A 95 18.54 -6.22 14.39
CA LEU A 95 18.97 -5.12 13.53
C LEU A 95 18.75 -3.77 14.21
N LYS A 96 19.58 -2.79 13.87
CA LYS A 96 19.36 -1.39 14.26
C LYS A 96 18.09 -0.88 13.58
N LYS A 97 17.42 0.10 14.18
CA LYS A 97 16.18 0.69 13.63
C LYS A 97 16.33 1.14 12.17
N SER A 98 17.46 1.77 11.82
CA SER A 98 17.74 2.21 10.44
C SER A 98 17.85 1.05 9.46
N GLU A 99 18.43 -0.07 9.88
CA GLU A 99 18.58 -1.28 9.06
C GLU A 99 17.23 -1.98 8.87
N LYS A 100 16.40 -2.04 9.93
CA LYS A 100 15.00 -2.51 9.85
C LYS A 100 14.19 -1.70 8.83
N ALA A 101 14.30 -0.37 8.90
CA ALA A 101 13.60 0.52 7.98
C ALA A 101 14.07 0.32 6.53
N ALA A 102 15.37 0.16 6.29
CA ALA A 102 15.91 -0.09 4.96
C ALA A 102 15.44 -1.44 4.38
N GLN A 103 15.46 -2.51 5.18
CA GLN A 103 14.99 -3.82 4.71
C GLN A 103 13.48 -3.83 4.43
N LEU A 104 12.67 -3.17 5.26
CA LEU A 104 11.23 -3.04 4.99
C LEU A 104 10.97 -2.21 3.72
N GLU A 105 11.72 -1.13 3.51
CA GLU A 105 11.64 -0.35 2.28
C GLU A 105 11.96 -1.20 1.04
N SER A 106 13.03 -2.01 1.09
CA SER A 106 13.35 -2.98 0.04
C SER A 106 12.23 -4.02 -0.15
N LEU A 107 11.65 -4.55 0.93
CA LEU A 107 10.52 -5.47 0.85
C LEU A 107 9.32 -4.84 0.12
N PHE A 108 9.06 -3.54 0.33
CA PHE A 108 7.97 -2.82 -0.34
C PHE A 108 8.28 -2.41 -1.80
N SER A 109 9.54 -2.27 -2.19
CA SER A 109 9.92 -1.64 -3.46
C SER A 109 10.67 -2.53 -4.45
N ASP A 110 11.36 -3.58 -3.99
CA ASP A 110 12.24 -4.39 -4.81
C ASP A 110 11.74 -5.84 -4.95
N ALA A 111 11.50 -6.25 -6.20
CA ALA A 111 11.09 -7.61 -6.54
C ALA A 111 12.22 -8.62 -6.28
N THR A 112 13.48 -8.24 -6.48
CA THR A 112 14.64 -9.12 -6.28
C THR A 112 14.78 -9.50 -4.81
N THR A 113 14.58 -8.52 -3.92
CA THR A 113 14.53 -8.74 -2.47
C THR A 113 13.42 -9.74 -2.11
N ARG A 114 12.24 -9.65 -2.71
CA ARG A 114 11.13 -10.59 -2.45
C ARG A 114 11.45 -12.01 -2.92
N GLU A 115 12.02 -12.14 -4.11
CA GLU A 115 12.45 -13.44 -4.64
C GLU A 115 13.52 -14.08 -3.75
N ALA A 116 14.51 -13.30 -3.31
CA ALA A 116 15.58 -13.78 -2.42
C ALA A 116 15.04 -14.22 -1.04
N LEU A 117 13.97 -13.60 -0.56
CA LEU A 117 13.29 -13.95 0.68
C LEU A 117 12.29 -15.11 0.53
N GLY A 118 12.06 -15.60 -0.69
CA GLY A 118 11.09 -16.67 -0.96
C GLY A 118 9.64 -16.23 -0.68
N VAL A 119 9.32 -14.96 -0.94
CA VAL A 119 7.99 -14.39 -0.69
C VAL A 119 6.93 -15.15 -1.52
N THR A 120 5.92 -15.71 -0.84
CA THR A 120 4.80 -16.41 -1.50
C THR A 120 3.84 -15.44 -2.18
N GLU A 121 2.93 -15.96 -3.01
CA GLU A 121 1.91 -15.13 -3.67
C GLU A 121 0.99 -14.44 -2.65
N GLU A 122 0.62 -15.12 -1.56
CA GLU A 122 -0.18 -14.56 -0.48
C GLU A 122 0.55 -13.44 0.26
N GLN A 123 1.84 -13.63 0.56
CA GLN A 123 2.68 -12.60 1.17
C GLN A 123 2.88 -11.41 0.22
N ALA A 124 3.08 -11.64 -1.07
CA ALA A 124 3.18 -10.59 -2.07
C ALA A 124 1.89 -9.76 -2.15
N SER A 125 0.73 -10.41 -2.11
CA SER A 125 -0.57 -9.75 -2.02
C SER A 125 -0.71 -8.91 -0.74
N ARG A 126 -0.28 -9.45 0.40
CA ARG A 126 -0.26 -8.71 1.67
C ARG A 126 0.64 -7.47 1.59
N ILE A 127 1.86 -7.61 1.10
CA ILE A 127 2.82 -6.51 0.91
C ILE A 127 2.26 -5.44 -0.05
N ALA A 128 1.56 -5.85 -1.10
CA ALA A 128 0.95 -4.96 -2.07
C ALA A 128 -0.21 -4.14 -1.49
N ASN A 129 -0.98 -4.72 -0.56
CA ASN A 129 -2.16 -4.10 0.03
C ASN A 129 -1.92 -3.49 1.42
N TRP A 130 -0.77 -3.73 2.04
CA TRP A 130 -0.47 -3.25 3.38
C TRP A 130 -0.46 -1.72 3.47
N LEU A 131 -1.13 -1.21 4.50
CA LEU A 131 -1.17 0.20 4.89
C LEU A 131 -1.00 0.30 6.42
N PRO A 132 -0.41 1.39 6.93
CA PRO A 132 -0.37 1.64 8.37
C PRO A 132 -1.79 1.71 8.98
N GLU A 133 -1.89 1.39 10.27
CA GLU A 133 -3.12 1.63 11.04
C GLU A 133 -3.57 3.10 10.89
N GLY A 134 -4.85 3.30 10.56
CA GLY A 134 -5.42 4.63 10.32
C GLY A 134 -5.25 5.19 8.90
N MET A 135 -4.63 4.43 7.97
CA MET A 135 -4.61 4.73 6.53
C MET A 135 -5.42 3.75 5.68
N SER A 136 -6.06 2.76 6.32
CA SER A 136 -6.89 1.72 5.71
C SER A 136 -8.25 2.24 5.26
#